data_AF-A0A9N8LKG6-F1
#
_entry.id   AF-A0A9N8LKG6-F1
#
_cell.length_a   1.000
_cell.length_b   1.000
_cell.length_c   1.000
_cell.angle_alpha   90.00
_cell.angle_beta   90.00
_cell.angle_gamma   90.00
#
_symmetry.space_group_name_H-M   'P 1'
#
loop_
_entity.id
_entity.type
_entity.pdbx_description
1 polymer ?
#
loop_
_entity_poly.entity_id
_entity_poly.type
_entity_poly.pdbx_seq_one_letter_code
_entity_poly.pdbx_strand_id
1 'polypeptide(L)'
;MVVHLLVRRSSVPDGERIPFETLLFDTVEQTWSENHRTSPIGWCRRDLEEIEQPAQVYKLEEDLYSKVKEIVPALLEGRNCPGAQLFAKLETEFGTDKIHAILIGDIFQDIMAPCLPVLSPENCKGVPRIELSAIVSYVACWVDHVWLVDIVLPSSGTPIRAVLKTLRPPEDGQLSDAGDELSHSSVREATVLTSLPPHPNVMPAPLALVTLKCSGDRTSSPIASEKLIGVVLPYFSGGPYYEVGRTSDEDLKRRLRHAYEFASAVAHVNRHGFYVGDLGQHNIVLSAPPPNDRIVLIDFELPPSWMAVAGEPAPEVKGEWVASMQNNQLVYSRCENLVWKGDTIRTELANLPEALERLEIFGVGHSLSVMVQCPVYFSWLQSFSRPWIRRTGPEVPRQTSNKAWESRIPKDFTDLVQRCCSFDPRDRPLHEEIVAKLKQWA
;
A
#
# COMPACT_ATOMS: atom_id res chain seq x y z
N MET A 1 -8.20 7.83 -20.10
CA MET A 1 -7.84 6.49 -20.59
C MET A 1 -6.34 6.31 -20.41
N VAL A 2 -5.91 5.13 -19.99
CA VAL A 2 -4.51 4.74 -19.82
C VAL A 2 -4.18 3.62 -20.82
N VAL A 3 -2.93 3.52 -21.27
CA VAL A 3 -2.41 2.34 -21.97
C VAL A 3 -1.23 1.79 -21.17
N HIS A 4 -1.42 0.62 -20.58
CA HIS A 4 -0.34 -0.20 -20.01
C HIS A 4 0.37 -0.93 -21.15
N LEU A 5 1.70 -0.88 -21.19
CA LEU A 5 2.50 -1.39 -22.30
C LEU A 5 3.48 -2.46 -21.83
N LEU A 6 3.17 -3.72 -22.15
CA LEU A 6 4.05 -4.86 -21.92
C LEU A 6 5.24 -4.83 -22.89
N VAL A 7 6.44 -4.66 -22.34
CA VAL A 7 7.72 -4.92 -23.00
C VAL A 7 8.20 -6.29 -22.51
N ARG A 8 8.33 -7.27 -23.41
CA ARG A 8 8.72 -8.64 -23.07
C ARG A 8 9.96 -9.06 -23.83
N ARG A 9 10.87 -9.76 -23.15
CA ARG A 9 12.02 -10.41 -23.74
C ARG A 9 11.58 -11.50 -24.73
N SER A 10 11.84 -11.29 -26.02
CA SER A 10 11.62 -12.27 -27.10
C SER A 10 12.89 -13.09 -27.35
N SER A 11 12.74 -14.40 -27.60
CA SER A 11 13.85 -15.29 -27.96
C SER A 11 14.36 -14.98 -29.37
N VAL A 12 15.66 -14.74 -29.49
CA VAL A 12 16.32 -14.38 -30.76
C VAL A 12 17.18 -15.56 -31.24
N PRO A 13 17.03 -16.05 -32.48
CA PRO A 13 17.92 -17.07 -33.06
C PRO A 13 19.36 -16.56 -33.23
N ASP A 14 20.34 -17.48 -33.20
CA ASP A 14 21.76 -17.15 -33.35
C ASP A 14 22.04 -16.46 -34.70
N GLY A 15 22.57 -15.23 -34.63
CA GLY A 15 22.89 -14.40 -35.80
C GLY A 15 21.73 -13.55 -36.34
N GLU A 16 20.53 -13.67 -35.79
CA GLU A 16 19.41 -12.77 -36.12
C GLU A 16 19.47 -11.45 -35.35
N ARG A 17 18.65 -10.48 -35.78
CA ARG A 17 18.61 -9.14 -35.20
C ARG A 17 17.79 -9.13 -33.91
N ILE A 18 18.37 -8.61 -32.83
CA ILE A 18 17.70 -8.45 -31.54
C ILE A 18 16.53 -7.46 -31.67
N PRO A 19 15.28 -7.85 -31.32
CA PRO A 19 14.11 -6.95 -31.28
C PRO A 19 14.32 -5.79 -30.30
N PHE A 20 13.66 -4.66 -30.54
CA PHE A 20 13.78 -3.48 -29.67
C PHE A 20 13.28 -3.77 -28.25
N GLU A 21 12.20 -4.52 -28.09
CA GLU A 21 11.67 -4.95 -26.79
C GLU A 21 12.65 -5.84 -26.01
N THR A 22 13.39 -6.73 -26.70
CA THR A 22 14.46 -7.53 -26.09
C THR A 22 15.67 -6.66 -25.74
N LEU A 23 16.11 -5.78 -26.64
CA LEU A 23 17.24 -4.87 -26.39
C LEU A 23 16.98 -3.93 -25.20
N LEU A 24 15.76 -3.39 -25.12
CA LEU A 24 15.29 -2.54 -24.02
C LEU A 24 15.27 -3.34 -22.72
N PHE A 25 14.63 -4.51 -22.69
CA PHE A 25 14.56 -5.37 -21.51
C PHE A 25 15.95 -5.75 -21.00
N ASP A 26 16.79 -6.36 -21.86
CA ASP A 26 18.13 -6.83 -21.50
C ASP A 26 19.07 -5.71 -21.06
N THR A 27 18.85 -4.47 -21.52
CA THR A 27 19.63 -3.31 -21.06
C THR A 27 19.10 -2.72 -19.74
N VAL A 28 17.77 -2.68 -19.55
CA VAL A 28 17.14 -2.10 -18.35
C VAL A 28 17.26 -3.04 -17.14
N GLU A 29 17.08 -4.35 -17.31
CA GLU A 29 17.21 -5.39 -16.27
C GLU A 29 18.60 -5.37 -15.57
N GLN A 30 19.65 -5.06 -16.33
CA GLN A 30 21.01 -4.90 -15.79
C GLN A 30 21.10 -3.81 -14.72
N THR A 31 20.24 -2.78 -14.79
CA THR A 31 20.17 -1.69 -13.80
C THR A 31 19.20 -1.94 -12.65
N TRP A 32 18.45 -3.05 -12.66
CA TRP A 32 17.58 -3.42 -11.54
C TRP A 32 18.40 -3.91 -10.34
N SER A 33 18.05 -3.40 -9.15
CA SER A 33 18.57 -3.93 -7.88
C SER A 33 18.14 -5.40 -7.69
N GLU A 34 18.84 -6.16 -6.83
CA GLU A 34 18.45 -7.54 -6.50
C GLU A 34 17.01 -7.62 -5.95
N ASN A 35 16.56 -6.56 -5.24
CA ASN A 35 15.19 -6.43 -4.74
C ASN A 35 14.14 -6.19 -5.86
N HIS A 36 14.52 -5.56 -6.98
CA HIS A 36 13.66 -5.41 -8.16
C HIS A 36 13.68 -6.67 -9.05
N ARG A 37 14.77 -7.43 -9.06
CA ARG A 37 14.85 -8.73 -9.75
C ARG A 37 14.07 -9.85 -9.02
N THR A 38 13.60 -9.60 -7.79
CA THR A 38 12.91 -10.57 -6.93
C THR A 38 11.51 -10.11 -6.49
N SER A 39 11.06 -8.93 -6.91
CA SER A 39 9.72 -8.40 -6.63
C SER A 39 9.13 -7.81 -7.92
N PRO A 40 7.92 -8.21 -8.36
CA PRO A 40 7.36 -7.81 -9.66
C PRO A 40 6.76 -6.40 -9.62
N ILE A 41 7.56 -5.42 -9.21
CA ILE A 41 7.18 -4.01 -9.27
C ILE A 41 7.37 -3.56 -10.72
N GLY A 42 6.26 -3.30 -11.41
CA GLY A 42 6.25 -2.90 -12.81
C GLY A 42 7.18 -1.71 -13.09
N TRP A 43 7.96 -1.80 -14.17
CA TRP A 43 8.92 -0.75 -14.53
C TRP A 43 8.20 0.58 -14.81
N CYS A 44 8.44 1.55 -13.94
CA CYS A 44 8.13 2.96 -14.19
C CYS A 44 9.38 3.67 -14.73
N ARG A 45 9.17 4.69 -15.57
CA ARG A 45 10.25 5.62 -15.93
C ARG A 45 10.80 6.26 -14.66
N ARG A 46 12.11 6.18 -14.46
CA ARG A 46 12.80 6.71 -13.27
C ARG A 46 12.95 8.22 -13.36
N ASP A 47 12.91 8.87 -12.20
CA ASP A 47 13.15 10.32 -12.12
C ASP A 47 14.63 10.67 -12.33
N LEU A 48 14.86 11.90 -12.81
CA LEU A 48 16.18 12.40 -13.21
C LEU A 48 17.20 12.50 -12.06
N GLU A 49 16.76 12.36 -10.81
CA GLU A 49 17.62 12.43 -9.62
C GLU A 49 18.08 11.03 -9.13
N GLU A 50 17.55 9.93 -9.70
CA GLU A 50 17.94 8.57 -9.34
C GLU A 50 19.20 8.07 -10.07
N ILE A 51 20.37 8.36 -9.47
CA ILE A 51 21.68 7.77 -9.76
C ILE A 51 22.29 8.18 -11.11
N GLU A 52 23.61 8.09 -11.26
CA GLU A 52 24.31 8.25 -12.54
C GLU A 52 23.88 7.18 -13.54
N GLN A 53 22.84 7.46 -14.33
CA GLN A 53 22.26 6.51 -15.27
C GLN A 53 23.26 6.15 -16.39
N PRO A 54 23.42 4.86 -16.75
CA PRO A 54 24.15 4.48 -17.96
C PRO A 54 23.48 5.13 -19.17
N ALA A 55 24.21 5.95 -19.94
CA ALA A 55 23.63 6.76 -21.03
C ALA A 55 22.87 5.94 -22.10
N GLN A 56 23.21 4.65 -22.25
CA GLN A 56 22.48 3.71 -23.11
C GLN A 56 21.04 3.44 -22.62
N VAL A 57 20.83 3.36 -21.30
CA VAL A 57 19.52 3.14 -20.67
C VAL A 57 18.63 4.36 -20.89
N TYR A 58 19.09 5.55 -20.50
CA TYR A 58 18.37 6.81 -20.73
C TYR A 58 17.98 6.98 -22.20
N LYS A 59 18.90 6.67 -23.13
CA LYS A 59 18.60 6.71 -24.57
C LYS A 59 17.49 5.74 -24.96
N LEU A 60 17.52 4.49 -24.51
CA LEU A 60 16.48 3.50 -24.85
C LEU A 60 15.12 3.85 -24.23
N GLU A 61 15.09 4.47 -23.05
CA GLU A 61 13.86 4.99 -22.42
C GLU A 61 13.27 6.18 -23.21
N GLU A 62 14.09 7.10 -23.73
CA GLU A 62 13.65 8.19 -24.63
C GLU A 62 13.26 7.70 -26.05
N ASP A 63 13.99 6.73 -26.60
CA ASP A 63 13.67 6.07 -27.88
C ASP A 63 12.31 5.36 -27.76
N LEU A 64 12.05 4.65 -26.65
CA LEU A 64 10.74 4.05 -26.34
C LEU A 64 9.65 5.12 -26.25
N TYR A 65 9.85 6.15 -25.42
CA TYR A 65 8.87 7.21 -25.19
C TYR A 65 8.48 7.93 -26.49
N SER A 66 9.44 8.13 -27.39
CA SER A 66 9.22 8.70 -28.73
C SER A 66 8.39 7.76 -29.62
N LYS A 67 8.77 6.47 -29.72
CA LYS A 67 8.05 5.46 -30.52
C LYS A 67 6.61 5.24 -30.02
N VAL A 68 6.41 5.22 -28.70
CA VAL A 68 5.08 5.05 -28.09
C VAL A 68 4.14 6.21 -28.46
N LYS A 69 4.65 7.45 -28.55
CA LYS A 69 3.87 8.60 -29.04
C LYS A 69 3.43 8.48 -30.50
N GLU A 70 4.22 7.83 -31.35
CA GLU A 70 3.89 7.60 -32.76
C GLU A 70 2.87 6.48 -32.93
N ILE A 71 3.00 5.40 -32.13
CA ILE A 71 2.23 4.16 -32.27
C ILE A 71 0.86 4.22 -31.57
N VAL A 72 0.79 4.78 -30.35
CA VAL A 72 -0.44 4.78 -29.54
C VAL A 72 -1.63 5.49 -30.20
N PRO A 73 -1.49 6.63 -30.91
CA PRO A 73 -2.64 7.26 -31.57
C PRO A 73 -3.40 6.33 -32.53
N ALA A 74 -2.69 5.48 -33.29
CA ALA A 74 -3.30 4.49 -34.18
C ALA A 74 -3.96 3.32 -33.42
N LEU A 75 -3.39 2.91 -32.28
CA LEU A 75 -3.96 1.88 -31.39
C LEU A 75 -5.33 2.29 -30.83
N LEU A 76 -5.52 3.60 -30.66
CA LEU A 76 -6.71 4.23 -30.08
C LEU A 76 -7.72 4.73 -31.13
N GLU A 77 -7.41 4.63 -32.42
CA GLU A 77 -8.28 5.14 -33.48
C GLU A 77 -9.65 4.43 -33.47
N GLY A 78 -10.73 5.21 -33.56
CA GLY A 78 -12.11 4.72 -33.45
C GLY A 78 -12.56 4.29 -32.05
N ARG A 79 -11.70 4.31 -31.02
CA ARG A 79 -12.05 3.89 -29.65
C ARG A 79 -12.55 5.07 -28.83
N ASN A 80 -13.82 5.01 -28.40
CA ASN A 80 -14.41 5.96 -27.46
C ASN A 80 -14.75 5.27 -26.13
N CYS A 81 -13.72 5.03 -25.31
CA CYS A 81 -13.84 4.42 -23.99
C CYS A 81 -13.33 5.40 -22.91
N PRO A 82 -14.14 6.39 -22.46
CA PRO A 82 -13.74 7.32 -21.41
C PRO A 82 -13.34 6.58 -20.13
N GLY A 83 -12.26 7.04 -19.49
CA GLY A 83 -11.71 6.41 -18.28
C GLY A 83 -11.13 5.00 -18.41
N ALA A 84 -11.20 4.33 -19.57
CA ALA A 84 -10.70 2.97 -19.77
C ALA A 84 -9.21 2.80 -19.40
N GLN A 85 -8.82 1.58 -19.02
CA GLN A 85 -7.40 1.20 -18.91
C GLN A 85 -7.14 0.04 -19.86
N LEU A 86 -6.37 0.30 -20.91
CA LEU A 86 -6.08 -0.65 -21.97
C LEU A 86 -4.74 -1.35 -21.71
N PHE A 87 -4.63 -2.61 -22.08
CA PHE A 87 -3.37 -3.37 -22.04
C PHE A 87 -2.89 -3.66 -23.47
N ALA A 88 -1.65 -3.33 -23.77
CA ALA A 88 -1.04 -3.52 -25.07
C ALA A 88 0.35 -4.16 -24.94
N LYS A 89 0.78 -4.89 -25.97
CA LYS A 89 2.14 -5.47 -26.07
C LYS A 89 2.95 -4.72 -27.12
N LEU A 90 4.22 -4.43 -26.84
CA LEU A 90 5.19 -3.93 -27.80
C LEU A 90 5.84 -5.09 -28.57
N GLU A 91 5.90 -5.01 -29.89
CA GLU A 91 6.58 -5.99 -30.75
C GLU A 91 7.36 -5.33 -31.89
N THR A 92 8.54 -5.87 -32.21
CA THR A 92 9.27 -5.54 -33.45
C THR A 92 8.86 -6.47 -34.58
N GLU A 93 8.48 -5.92 -35.73
CA GLU A 93 8.13 -6.69 -36.94
C GLU A 93 9.36 -7.44 -37.48
N PHE A 94 9.24 -8.77 -37.61
CA PHE A 94 10.33 -9.69 -37.89
C PHE A 94 11.18 -9.28 -39.10
N GLY A 95 12.51 -9.24 -38.92
CA GLY A 95 13.46 -8.82 -39.95
C GLY A 95 13.55 -7.30 -40.20
N THR A 96 12.86 -6.46 -39.42
CA THR A 96 12.83 -5.00 -39.60
C THR A 96 13.23 -4.22 -38.33
N ASP A 97 13.24 -2.88 -38.43
CA ASP A 97 13.29 -1.95 -37.28
C ASP A 97 11.90 -1.43 -36.86
N LYS A 98 10.84 -1.89 -37.54
CA LYS A 98 9.50 -1.33 -37.38
C LYS A 98 8.83 -1.93 -36.15
N ILE A 99 8.54 -1.07 -35.19
CA ILE A 99 7.93 -1.44 -33.91
C ILE A 99 6.45 -1.07 -33.97
N HIS A 100 5.62 -1.89 -33.34
CA HIS A 100 4.18 -1.69 -33.25
C HIS A 100 3.67 -2.11 -31.88
N ALA A 101 2.47 -1.65 -31.54
CA ALA A 101 1.75 -2.07 -30.34
C ALA A 101 0.53 -2.87 -30.76
N ILE A 102 0.34 -4.04 -30.16
CA ILE A 102 -0.84 -4.88 -30.34
C ILE A 102 -1.70 -4.70 -29.08
N LEU A 103 -2.97 -4.30 -29.25
CA LEU A 103 -3.90 -4.23 -28.13
C LEU A 103 -4.29 -5.65 -27.72
N ILE A 104 -4.13 -5.97 -26.43
CA ILE A 104 -4.64 -7.23 -25.85
C ILE A 104 -6.12 -7.06 -25.49
N GLY A 105 -6.49 -5.97 -24.83
CA GLY A 105 -7.88 -5.61 -24.50
C GLY A 105 -7.99 -4.44 -23.53
N ASP A 106 -9.21 -4.12 -23.09
CA ASP A 106 -9.43 -3.38 -21.84
C ASP A 106 -9.17 -4.30 -20.64
N ILE A 107 -8.41 -3.79 -19.67
CA ILE A 107 -7.96 -4.53 -18.48
C ILE A 107 -9.14 -5.04 -17.66
N PHE A 108 -10.20 -4.24 -17.51
CA PHE A 108 -11.31 -4.56 -16.63
C PHE A 108 -12.49 -5.20 -17.35
N GLN A 109 -12.72 -4.85 -18.61
CA GLN A 109 -13.83 -5.38 -19.42
C GLN A 109 -13.46 -6.64 -20.21
N ASP A 110 -12.27 -6.73 -20.81
CA ASP A 110 -11.88 -7.86 -21.67
C ASP A 110 -11.02 -8.89 -20.92
N ILE A 111 -10.12 -8.44 -20.04
CA ILE A 111 -9.14 -9.31 -19.36
C ILE A 111 -9.64 -9.78 -17.98
N MET A 112 -9.90 -8.85 -17.05
CA MET A 112 -10.22 -9.18 -15.65
C MET A 112 -11.71 -9.44 -15.37
N ALA A 113 -12.62 -9.13 -16.30
CA ALA A 113 -14.07 -9.31 -16.12
C ALA A 113 -14.51 -10.68 -15.55
N PRO A 114 -13.83 -11.82 -15.82
CA PRO A 114 -14.11 -13.10 -15.15
C PRO A 114 -13.85 -13.06 -13.64
N CYS A 115 -12.71 -12.54 -13.17
CA CYS A 115 -12.27 -12.57 -11.77
C CYS A 115 -12.68 -11.36 -10.93
N LEU A 116 -13.15 -10.25 -11.53
CA LEU A 116 -13.58 -9.08 -10.74
C LEU A 116 -14.71 -9.46 -9.73
N PRO A 117 -14.60 -9.06 -8.44
CA PRO A 117 -15.53 -9.45 -7.37
C PRO A 117 -16.97 -9.01 -7.61
N VAL A 118 -17.93 -9.93 -7.45
CA VAL A 118 -19.36 -9.59 -7.53
C VAL A 118 -19.82 -8.88 -6.26
N LEU A 119 -20.44 -7.70 -6.43
CA LEU A 119 -21.00 -6.89 -5.35
C LEU A 119 -22.50 -7.11 -5.19
N SER A 120 -22.94 -7.55 -4.01
CA SER A 120 -24.35 -7.49 -3.62
C SER A 120 -24.80 -6.03 -3.38
N PRO A 121 -26.10 -5.71 -3.42
CA PRO A 121 -26.59 -4.35 -3.11
C PRO A 121 -26.26 -3.83 -1.70
N GLU A 122 -25.95 -4.73 -0.75
CA GLU A 122 -25.62 -4.37 0.64
C GLU A 122 -24.12 -4.07 0.82
N ASN A 123 -23.25 -4.49 -0.12
CA ASN A 123 -21.82 -4.15 -0.06
C ASN A 123 -21.62 -2.64 -0.21
N CYS A 124 -20.99 -2.04 0.82
CA CYS A 124 -20.77 -0.59 0.95
C CYS A 124 -22.04 0.25 0.79
N LYS A 125 -23.15 -0.20 1.38
CA LYS A 125 -24.47 0.44 1.30
C LYS A 125 -24.41 1.96 1.56
N GLY A 126 -24.84 2.74 0.57
CA GLY A 126 -24.83 4.21 0.60
C GLY A 126 -23.66 4.85 -0.15
N VAL A 127 -22.60 4.10 -0.48
CA VAL A 127 -21.54 4.56 -1.39
C VAL A 127 -22.07 4.54 -2.83
N PRO A 128 -21.94 5.64 -3.61
CA PRO A 128 -22.31 5.67 -5.02
C PRO A 128 -21.56 4.63 -5.86
N ARG A 129 -22.21 4.09 -6.89
CA ARG A 129 -21.57 3.21 -7.88
C ARG A 129 -21.48 3.90 -9.21
N ILE A 130 -20.30 3.84 -9.84
CA ILE A 130 -19.98 4.52 -11.09
C ILE A 130 -19.22 3.58 -12.03
N GLU A 131 -19.23 3.90 -13.32
CA GLU A 131 -18.38 3.26 -14.33
C GLU A 131 -17.07 4.04 -14.49
N LEU A 132 -16.06 3.44 -15.14
CA LEU A 132 -14.80 4.13 -15.49
C LEU A 132 -15.06 5.43 -16.27
N SER A 133 -16.15 5.51 -17.03
CA SER A 133 -16.57 6.69 -17.81
C SER A 133 -16.74 7.98 -17.00
N ALA A 134 -16.83 7.91 -15.67
CA ALA A 134 -16.81 9.07 -14.77
C ALA A 134 -15.43 9.75 -14.65
N ILE A 135 -14.34 9.07 -15.04
CA ILE A 135 -12.96 9.57 -14.97
C ILE A 135 -12.68 10.48 -16.16
N VAL A 136 -12.49 11.77 -15.87
CA VAL A 136 -12.20 12.83 -16.84
C VAL A 136 -10.72 12.83 -17.21
N SER A 137 -9.83 12.69 -16.23
CA SER A 137 -8.38 12.70 -16.43
C SER A 137 -7.68 11.67 -15.53
N TYR A 138 -6.55 11.17 -16.02
CA TYR A 138 -5.52 10.54 -15.19
C TYR A 138 -4.39 11.55 -15.07
N VAL A 139 -3.99 11.87 -13.83
CA VAL A 139 -3.06 12.97 -13.51
C VAL A 139 -1.68 12.41 -13.18
N ALA A 140 -1.63 11.35 -12.37
CA ALA A 140 -0.42 10.64 -11.98
C ALA A 140 -0.74 9.18 -11.65
N CYS A 141 0.27 8.32 -11.76
CA CYS A 141 0.32 7.00 -11.15
C CYS A 141 1.28 7.09 -9.95
N TRP A 142 0.96 6.46 -8.82
CA TRP A 142 1.87 6.36 -7.67
C TRP A 142 2.40 4.95 -7.47
N VAL A 143 1.53 3.97 -7.70
CA VAL A 143 1.82 2.53 -7.82
C VAL A 143 0.88 2.01 -8.90
N ASP A 144 1.23 0.94 -9.62
CA ASP A 144 0.49 0.33 -10.74
C ASP A 144 -1.06 0.39 -10.71
N HIS A 145 -1.69 0.25 -9.55
CA HIS A 145 -3.13 0.26 -9.33
C HIS A 145 -3.66 1.49 -8.57
N VAL A 146 -2.81 2.44 -8.18
CA VAL A 146 -3.14 3.65 -7.40
C VAL A 146 -2.88 4.92 -8.22
N TRP A 147 -3.97 5.59 -8.59
CA TRP A 147 -3.99 6.71 -9.55
C TRP A 147 -4.53 7.98 -8.92
N LEU A 148 -3.91 9.13 -9.24
CA LEU A 148 -4.49 10.45 -9.02
C LEU A 148 -5.33 10.82 -10.24
N VAL A 149 -6.62 11.12 -10.04
CA VAL A 149 -7.59 11.34 -11.14
C VAL A 149 -8.42 12.61 -10.96
N ASP A 150 -8.89 13.19 -12.07
CA ASP A 150 -10.06 14.08 -12.06
C ASP A 150 -11.31 13.26 -12.41
N ILE A 151 -12.34 13.33 -11.56
CA ILE A 151 -13.53 12.47 -11.65
C ILE A 151 -14.82 13.26 -11.38
N VAL A 152 -15.88 12.99 -12.13
CA VAL A 152 -17.22 13.55 -11.87
C VAL A 152 -18.01 12.57 -11.00
N LEU A 153 -18.37 12.97 -9.79
CA LEU A 153 -19.25 12.17 -8.94
C LEU A 153 -20.73 12.54 -9.17
N PRO A 154 -21.67 11.57 -9.02
CA PRO A 154 -23.11 11.84 -9.16
C PRO A 154 -23.65 12.91 -8.21
N SER A 155 -22.95 13.17 -7.10
CA SER A 155 -23.29 14.17 -6.08
C SER A 155 -22.73 15.57 -6.36
N SER A 156 -21.67 15.71 -7.17
CA SER A 156 -21.03 17.00 -7.45
C SER A 156 -21.46 17.60 -8.79
N GLY A 157 -21.60 16.78 -9.84
CA GLY A 157 -21.79 17.25 -11.22
C GLY A 157 -20.57 17.94 -11.85
N THR A 158 -19.70 18.54 -11.04
CA THR A 158 -18.38 19.07 -11.44
C THR A 158 -17.27 18.05 -11.18
N PRO A 159 -16.18 18.04 -11.97
CA PRO A 159 -15.00 17.24 -11.66
C PRO A 159 -14.37 17.62 -10.32
N ILE A 160 -13.85 16.62 -9.60
CA ILE A 160 -13.03 16.80 -8.40
C ILE A 160 -11.73 15.99 -8.53
N ARG A 161 -10.69 16.40 -7.79
CA ARG A 161 -9.45 15.63 -7.65
C ARG A 161 -9.65 14.53 -6.61
N ALA A 162 -9.40 13.28 -6.99
CA ALA A 162 -9.57 12.11 -6.12
C ALA A 162 -8.47 11.07 -6.35
N VAL A 163 -8.37 10.09 -5.45
CA VAL A 163 -7.52 8.90 -5.62
C VAL A 163 -8.39 7.74 -6.11
N LEU A 164 -7.95 7.04 -7.15
CA LEU A 164 -8.55 5.81 -7.65
C LEU A 164 -7.61 4.65 -7.30
N LYS A 165 -8.04 3.72 -6.46
CA LYS A 165 -7.35 2.46 -6.21
C LYS A 165 -8.14 1.34 -6.89
N THR A 166 -7.61 0.80 -8.00
CA THR A 166 -8.21 -0.35 -8.71
C THR A 166 -7.75 -1.65 -8.09
N LEU A 167 -8.39 -2.77 -8.47
CA LEU A 167 -7.72 -4.07 -8.37
C LEU A 167 -6.44 -4.02 -9.22
N ARG A 168 -5.42 -4.80 -8.83
CA ARG A 168 -4.12 -4.80 -9.51
C ARG A 168 -4.23 -5.41 -10.92
N PRO A 169 -3.79 -4.71 -11.99
CA PRO A 169 -3.71 -5.30 -13.32
C PRO A 169 -2.78 -6.53 -13.37
N PRO A 170 -3.04 -7.51 -14.24
CA PRO A 170 -2.12 -8.62 -14.46
C PRO A 170 -0.82 -8.17 -15.14
N GLU A 171 0.31 -8.65 -14.64
CA GLU A 171 1.67 -8.20 -15.01
C GLU A 171 2.00 -8.40 -16.51
N ASP A 172 1.54 -9.49 -17.12
CA ASP A 172 1.75 -9.82 -18.53
C ASP A 172 0.46 -9.74 -19.39
N GLY A 173 -0.62 -9.22 -18.83
CA GLY A 173 -1.94 -9.16 -19.48
C GLY A 173 -2.75 -10.45 -19.38
N GLN A 174 -2.31 -11.48 -18.66
CA GLN A 174 -3.03 -12.75 -18.49
C GLN A 174 -3.46 -12.97 -17.04
N LEU A 175 -4.62 -13.63 -16.85
CA LEU A 175 -5.07 -14.01 -15.51
C LEU A 175 -4.24 -15.19 -14.98
N SER A 176 -3.75 -15.05 -13.75
CA SER A 176 -3.15 -16.13 -12.97
C SER A 176 -4.09 -16.57 -11.85
N ASP A 177 -3.92 -17.81 -11.37
CA ASP A 177 -4.74 -18.39 -10.30
C ASP A 177 -4.65 -17.62 -8.96
N ALA A 178 -3.67 -16.73 -8.81
CA ALA A 178 -3.52 -15.85 -7.64
C ALA A 178 -4.52 -14.67 -7.60
N GLY A 179 -5.34 -14.50 -8.63
CA GLY A 179 -6.29 -13.38 -8.74
C GLY A 179 -7.33 -13.31 -7.61
N ASP A 180 -7.76 -14.45 -7.07
CA ASP A 180 -8.86 -14.51 -6.09
C ASP A 180 -8.51 -13.82 -4.76
N GLU A 181 -7.29 -13.99 -4.23
CA GLU A 181 -6.89 -13.36 -2.96
C GLU A 181 -6.82 -11.83 -3.06
N LEU A 182 -6.26 -11.31 -4.15
CA LEU A 182 -6.24 -9.88 -4.47
C LEU A 182 -7.64 -9.32 -4.73
N SER A 183 -8.55 -10.15 -5.25
CA SER A 183 -9.96 -9.77 -5.43
C SER A 183 -10.65 -9.50 -4.08
N HIS A 184 -10.28 -10.25 -3.05
CA HIS A 184 -10.88 -10.15 -1.71
C HIS A 184 -10.34 -8.97 -0.89
N SER A 185 -9.09 -8.52 -1.10
CA SER A 185 -8.50 -7.41 -0.34
C SER A 185 -9.23 -6.08 -0.59
N SER A 186 -9.47 -5.72 -1.85
CA SER A 186 -10.02 -4.40 -2.19
C SER A 186 -11.52 -4.27 -1.84
N VAL A 187 -12.28 -5.38 -1.90
CA VAL A 187 -13.67 -5.44 -1.38
C VAL A 187 -13.67 -5.25 0.15
N ARG A 188 -12.67 -5.81 0.83
CA ARG A 188 -12.53 -5.70 2.28
C ARG A 188 -12.17 -4.28 2.71
N GLU A 189 -11.21 -3.62 2.07
CA GLU A 189 -10.89 -2.21 2.33
C GLU A 189 -12.13 -1.33 2.19
N ALA A 190 -12.85 -1.43 1.07
CA ALA A 190 -14.09 -0.68 0.83
C ALA A 190 -15.13 -0.91 1.94
N THR A 191 -15.30 -2.16 2.35
CA THR A 191 -16.26 -2.55 3.39
C THR A 191 -15.86 -2.02 4.77
N VAL A 192 -14.58 -2.12 5.13
CA VAL A 192 -14.03 -1.61 6.40
C VAL A 192 -14.20 -0.09 6.48
N LEU A 193 -13.74 0.65 5.47
CA LEU A 193 -13.85 2.11 5.41
C LEU A 193 -15.31 2.60 5.44
N THR A 194 -16.25 1.84 4.88
CA THR A 194 -17.70 2.15 4.96
C THR A 194 -18.31 1.80 6.32
N SER A 195 -17.76 0.81 7.04
CA SER A 195 -18.27 0.37 8.35
C SER A 195 -17.78 1.22 9.54
N LEU A 196 -16.62 1.87 9.40
CA LEU A 196 -16.01 2.68 10.46
C LEU A 196 -16.76 4.00 10.66
N PRO A 197 -17.12 4.39 11.90
CA PRO A 197 -17.56 5.75 12.18
C PRO A 197 -16.45 6.77 11.84
N PRO A 198 -16.79 7.99 11.37
CA PRO A 198 -15.77 8.97 10.97
C PRO A 198 -14.82 9.37 12.10
N HIS A 199 -13.52 9.37 11.81
CA HIS A 199 -12.45 9.87 12.68
C HIS A 199 -11.52 10.80 11.86
N PRO A 200 -11.07 11.95 12.40
CA PRO A 200 -10.32 12.94 11.61
C PRO A 200 -9.00 12.40 11.03
N ASN A 201 -8.38 11.42 11.67
CA ASN A 201 -7.09 10.84 11.30
C ASN A 201 -7.18 9.45 10.65
N VAL A 202 -8.35 9.05 10.16
CA VAL A 202 -8.58 7.78 9.44
C VAL A 202 -9.15 8.11 8.06
N MET A 203 -8.74 7.37 7.02
CA MET A 203 -9.36 7.46 5.70
C MET A 203 -10.89 7.29 5.83
N PRO A 204 -11.72 8.25 5.38
CA PRO A 204 -13.17 8.10 5.42
C PRO A 204 -13.66 7.06 4.40
N ALA A 205 -14.95 6.72 4.48
CA ALA A 205 -15.63 5.87 3.51
C ALA A 205 -15.40 6.32 2.05
N PRO A 206 -15.34 5.40 1.07
CA PRO A 206 -15.12 5.74 -0.33
C PRO A 206 -16.15 6.73 -0.87
N LEU A 207 -15.68 7.64 -1.73
CA LEU A 207 -16.52 8.60 -2.45
C LEU A 207 -17.40 7.92 -3.51
N ALA A 208 -16.91 6.82 -4.08
CA ALA A 208 -17.64 5.92 -4.95
C ALA A 208 -16.95 4.55 -5.04
N LEU A 209 -17.69 3.51 -5.47
CA LEU A 209 -17.14 2.29 -6.03
C LEU A 209 -17.14 2.38 -7.56
N VAL A 210 -16.02 2.06 -8.20
CA VAL A 210 -15.95 1.87 -9.65
C VAL A 210 -16.34 0.43 -9.97
N THR A 211 -17.27 0.26 -10.91
CA THR A 211 -17.92 -1.03 -11.18
C THR A 211 -18.09 -1.31 -12.67
N LEU A 212 -17.92 -2.58 -13.04
CA LEU A 212 -18.34 -3.14 -14.32
C LEU A 212 -19.77 -3.69 -14.17
N LYS A 213 -20.70 -3.27 -15.02
CA LYS A 213 -22.04 -3.88 -15.09
C LYS A 213 -21.96 -5.15 -15.92
N CYS A 214 -22.25 -6.31 -15.32
CA CYS A 214 -22.48 -7.51 -16.12
C CYS A 214 -23.79 -7.35 -16.90
N SER A 215 -23.72 -7.35 -18.23
CA SER A 215 -24.88 -7.64 -19.06
C SER A 215 -25.34 -9.06 -18.74
N GLY A 216 -26.45 -9.19 -18.01
CA GLY A 216 -26.91 -10.46 -17.45
C GLY A 216 -27.06 -11.54 -18.53
N ASP A 217 -26.41 -12.69 -18.32
CA ASP A 217 -26.57 -13.84 -19.20
C ASP A 217 -28.03 -14.33 -19.16
N ARG A 218 -28.56 -14.76 -20.30
CA ARG A 218 -30.00 -14.75 -20.61
C ARG A 218 -30.85 -15.78 -19.86
N THR A 219 -30.30 -16.48 -18.88
CA THR A 219 -30.85 -17.75 -18.37
C THR A 219 -31.01 -17.85 -16.84
N SER A 220 -30.43 -16.97 -16.01
CA SER A 220 -30.64 -17.07 -14.55
C SER A 220 -30.42 -15.78 -13.74
N SER A 221 -31.39 -15.50 -12.85
CA SER A 221 -31.46 -14.39 -11.87
C SER A 221 -31.72 -12.98 -12.45
N PRO A 222 -32.70 -12.20 -11.91
CA PRO A 222 -33.02 -10.87 -12.39
C PRO A 222 -32.25 -9.73 -11.69
N ILE A 223 -31.31 -10.04 -10.78
CA ILE A 223 -30.46 -9.05 -10.13
C ILE A 223 -29.25 -8.78 -11.03
N ALA A 224 -29.13 -7.57 -11.56
CA ALA A 224 -27.93 -7.14 -12.28
C ALA A 224 -26.73 -7.13 -11.32
N SER A 225 -25.84 -8.11 -11.49
CA SER A 225 -24.60 -8.19 -10.71
C SER A 225 -23.58 -7.18 -11.23
N GLU A 226 -23.18 -6.25 -10.37
CA GLU A 226 -22.07 -5.34 -10.64
C GLU A 226 -20.79 -5.94 -10.07
N LYS A 227 -19.68 -5.82 -10.81
CA LYS A 227 -18.37 -6.31 -10.39
C LYS A 227 -17.46 -5.14 -10.02
N LEU A 228 -16.70 -5.26 -8.93
CA LEU A 228 -15.79 -4.21 -8.44
C LEU A 228 -14.57 -4.08 -9.37
N ILE A 229 -14.33 -2.86 -9.87
CA ILE A 229 -13.09 -2.46 -10.54
C ILE A 229 -12.13 -1.80 -9.54
N GLY A 230 -12.67 -1.02 -8.59
CA GLY A 230 -11.87 -0.27 -7.62
C GLY A 230 -12.68 0.67 -6.73
N VAL A 231 -11.99 1.41 -5.87
CA VAL A 231 -12.54 2.44 -4.99
C VAL A 231 -12.06 3.83 -5.36
N VAL A 232 -12.91 4.83 -5.18
CA VAL A 232 -12.54 6.25 -5.25
C VAL A 232 -12.44 6.78 -3.82
N LEU A 233 -11.24 7.21 -3.42
CA LEU A 233 -10.93 7.74 -2.09
C LEU A 233 -10.65 9.25 -2.18
N PRO A 234 -10.88 10.04 -1.11
CA PRO A 234 -10.49 11.44 -1.09
C PRO A 234 -8.99 11.66 -1.30
N TYR A 235 -8.65 12.68 -2.09
CA TYR A 235 -7.29 13.15 -2.23
C TYR A 235 -6.90 14.08 -1.08
N PHE A 236 -5.69 13.89 -0.55
CA PHE A 236 -5.09 14.72 0.49
C PHE A 236 -3.82 15.39 -0.04
N SER A 237 -3.72 16.71 0.11
CA SER A 237 -2.72 17.54 -0.56
C SER A 237 -1.47 17.86 0.28
N GLY A 238 -1.34 17.27 1.47
CA GLY A 238 -0.17 17.45 2.34
C GLY A 238 1.02 16.56 2.03
N GLY A 239 0.87 15.59 1.11
CA GLY A 239 1.92 14.65 0.75
C GLY A 239 2.07 13.47 1.71
N PRO A 240 3.03 12.56 1.46
CA PRO A 240 3.32 11.40 2.29
C PRO A 240 4.10 11.76 3.56
N TYR A 241 3.93 10.98 4.64
CA TYR A 241 4.50 11.33 5.95
C TYR A 241 6.04 11.41 5.98
N TYR A 242 6.75 10.71 5.10
CA TYR A 242 8.22 10.69 5.11
C TYR A 242 8.86 12.07 4.84
N GLU A 243 8.13 13.00 4.24
CA GLU A 243 8.58 14.38 3.92
C GLU A 243 8.53 15.35 5.11
N VAL A 244 7.95 14.96 6.26
CA VAL A 244 7.91 15.80 7.46
C VAL A 244 9.34 16.19 7.88
N GLY A 245 9.57 17.46 8.24
CA GLY A 245 10.88 17.95 8.68
C GLY A 245 11.39 17.25 9.96
N ARG A 246 12.67 17.45 10.29
CA ARG A 246 13.36 16.74 11.40
C ARG A 246 14.59 17.46 11.94
N THR A 247 14.54 18.80 11.98
CA THR A 247 15.69 19.63 12.39
C THR A 247 15.33 20.70 13.41
N SER A 248 14.12 21.24 13.36
CA SER A 248 13.62 22.29 14.27
C SER A 248 12.82 21.73 15.47
N ASP A 249 12.55 22.57 16.47
CA ASP A 249 11.67 22.18 17.59
C ASP A 249 10.19 22.12 17.17
N GLU A 250 9.79 22.91 16.17
CA GLU A 250 8.45 22.83 15.57
C GLU A 250 8.28 21.52 14.78
N ASP A 251 9.32 20.98 14.13
CA ASP A 251 9.28 19.62 13.57
C ASP A 251 9.04 18.55 14.64
N LEU A 252 9.71 18.67 15.79
CA LEU A 252 9.57 17.70 16.87
C LEU A 252 8.17 17.77 17.49
N LYS A 253 7.69 18.98 17.78
CA LYS A 253 6.32 19.26 18.25
C LYS A 253 5.26 18.74 17.26
N ARG A 254 5.42 19.00 15.97
CA ARG A 254 4.57 18.47 14.88
C ARG A 254 4.58 16.93 14.84
N ARG A 255 5.74 16.29 14.95
CA ARG A 255 5.86 14.81 15.01
C ARG A 255 5.26 14.22 16.29
N LEU A 256 5.34 14.90 17.43
CA LEU A 256 4.71 14.46 18.68
C LEU A 256 3.17 14.60 18.63
N ARG A 257 2.64 15.66 18.01
CA ARG A 257 1.21 15.80 17.68
C ARG A 257 0.74 14.66 16.78
N HIS A 258 1.48 14.39 15.70
CA HIS A 258 1.19 13.31 14.76
C HIS A 258 1.24 11.91 15.42
N ALA A 259 2.10 11.71 16.41
CA ALA A 259 2.12 10.48 17.21
C ALA A 259 0.82 10.28 18.01
N TYR A 260 0.28 11.33 18.64
CA TYR A 260 -1.04 11.28 19.28
C TYR A 260 -2.16 11.00 18.28
N GLU A 261 -2.18 11.71 17.15
CA GLU A 261 -3.17 11.54 16.08
C GLU A 261 -3.18 10.11 15.52
N PHE A 262 -2.00 9.53 15.28
CA PHE A 262 -1.84 8.15 14.83
C PHE A 262 -2.30 7.12 15.87
N ALA A 263 -1.90 7.28 17.13
CA ALA A 263 -2.39 6.39 18.19
C ALA A 263 -3.93 6.48 18.35
N SER A 264 -4.51 7.68 18.23
CA SER A 264 -5.97 7.87 18.22
C SER A 264 -6.63 7.18 17.03
N ALA A 265 -6.02 7.23 15.84
CA ALA A 265 -6.51 6.55 14.65
C ALA A 265 -6.54 5.02 14.82
N VAL A 266 -5.44 4.40 15.25
CA VAL A 266 -5.37 2.95 15.46
C VAL A 266 -6.27 2.51 16.61
N ALA A 267 -6.34 3.27 17.71
CA ALA A 267 -7.26 3.00 18.82
C ALA A 267 -8.74 3.03 18.38
N HIS A 268 -9.12 4.00 17.54
CA HIS A 268 -10.46 4.09 16.95
C HIS A 268 -10.77 2.89 16.05
N VAL A 269 -9.83 2.49 15.21
CA VAL A 269 -9.97 1.35 14.28
C VAL A 269 -10.10 0.02 15.04
N ASN A 270 -9.20 -0.25 16.00
CA ASN A 270 -9.25 -1.45 16.85
C ASN A 270 -10.55 -1.53 17.68
N ARG A 271 -11.06 -0.39 18.19
CA ARG A 271 -12.32 -0.32 18.94
C ARG A 271 -13.54 -0.80 18.13
N HIS A 272 -13.46 -0.74 16.79
CA HIS A 272 -14.51 -1.21 15.88
C HIS A 272 -14.21 -2.60 15.28
N GLY A 273 -13.22 -3.33 15.81
CA GLY A 273 -12.96 -4.73 15.48
C GLY A 273 -12.09 -4.98 14.25
N PHE A 274 -11.45 -3.94 13.69
CA PHE A 274 -10.43 -4.10 12.65
C PHE A 274 -9.04 -3.88 13.27
N TYR A 275 -8.08 -4.72 12.92
CA TYR A 275 -6.68 -4.60 13.34
C TYR A 275 -5.84 -4.58 12.07
N VAL A 276 -5.05 -3.52 11.87
CA VAL A 276 -4.40 -3.24 10.58
C VAL A 276 -3.26 -4.23 10.34
N GLY A 277 -2.32 -4.34 11.28
CA GLY A 277 -1.19 -5.26 11.21
C GLY A 277 -0.25 -5.07 10.01
N ASP A 278 -0.28 -3.90 9.37
CA ASP A 278 0.84 -3.30 8.64
C ASP A 278 0.93 -1.81 9.00
N LEU A 279 1.31 -1.56 10.25
CA LEU A 279 1.47 -0.21 10.77
C LEU A 279 2.87 0.34 10.43
N GLY A 280 2.91 1.50 9.78
CA GLY A 280 4.13 2.22 9.48
C GLY A 280 3.88 3.56 8.79
N GLN A 281 4.94 4.35 8.62
CA GLN A 281 4.87 5.69 8.02
C GLN A 281 4.52 5.70 6.52
N HIS A 282 4.55 4.54 5.85
CA HIS A 282 4.14 4.37 4.47
C HIS A 282 2.61 4.44 4.33
N ASN A 283 1.88 3.90 5.30
CA ASN A 283 0.42 3.92 5.36
C ASN A 283 -0.13 5.20 6.03
N ILE A 284 0.59 6.32 5.87
CA ILE A 284 0.21 7.63 6.42
C ILE A 284 0.44 8.75 5.39
N VAL A 285 -0.61 9.53 5.13
CA VAL A 285 -0.54 10.79 4.37
C VAL A 285 -0.93 11.98 5.24
N LEU A 286 -0.57 13.18 4.83
CA LEU A 286 -0.95 14.44 5.47
C LEU A 286 -2.15 15.06 4.75
N SER A 287 -3.17 15.47 5.51
CA SER A 287 -4.44 15.95 4.95
C SER A 287 -4.31 17.19 4.05
N ALA A 288 -3.36 18.06 4.37
CA ALA A 288 -3.09 19.34 3.74
C ALA A 288 -1.64 19.76 4.07
N PRO A 289 -1.05 20.74 3.37
CA PRO A 289 0.25 21.28 3.74
C PRO A 289 0.26 21.90 5.16
N PRO A 290 1.41 21.90 5.87
CA PRO A 290 1.55 22.54 7.16
C PRO A 290 1.29 24.06 7.08
N PRO A 291 0.85 24.72 8.17
CA PRO A 291 0.77 24.21 9.55
C PRO A 291 -0.56 23.51 9.90
N ASN A 292 -1.53 23.51 8.99
CA ASN A 292 -2.88 22.96 9.19
C ASN A 292 -2.97 21.47 8.82
N ASP A 293 -1.83 20.78 8.86
CA ASP A 293 -1.75 19.37 8.53
C ASP A 293 -2.17 18.50 9.71
N ARG A 294 -2.77 17.36 9.39
CA ARG A 294 -2.98 16.23 10.31
C ARG A 294 -2.67 14.95 9.56
N ILE A 295 -2.23 13.92 10.26
CA ILE A 295 -2.06 12.59 9.67
C ILE A 295 -3.42 11.98 9.31
N VAL A 296 -3.44 11.18 8.26
CA VAL A 296 -4.54 10.29 7.91
C VAL A 296 -3.93 8.91 7.72
N LEU A 297 -4.36 7.95 8.55
CA LEU A 297 -4.09 6.53 8.39
C LEU A 297 -4.82 6.03 7.14
N ILE A 298 -4.10 5.35 6.25
CA ILE A 298 -4.59 4.82 4.96
C ILE A 298 -4.26 3.33 4.82
N ASP A 299 -4.61 2.76 3.67
CA ASP A 299 -4.35 1.37 3.27
C ASP A 299 -4.94 0.32 4.22
N PHE A 300 -6.26 0.12 4.07
CA PHE A 300 -7.06 -0.80 4.89
C PHE A 300 -7.27 -2.16 4.21
N GLU A 301 -6.48 -2.47 3.17
CA GLU A 301 -6.32 -3.85 2.71
C GLU A 301 -5.58 -4.64 3.78
N LEU A 302 -6.22 -5.66 4.33
CA LEU A 302 -5.55 -6.55 5.29
C LEU A 302 -4.56 -7.45 4.52
N PRO A 303 -3.23 -7.36 4.73
CA PRO A 303 -2.30 -8.29 4.09
C PRO A 303 -2.55 -9.72 4.62
N PRO A 304 -2.32 -10.76 3.80
CA PRO A 304 -2.58 -12.15 4.20
C PRO A 304 -1.77 -12.54 5.44
N SER A 305 -0.47 -12.24 5.43
CA SER A 305 0.42 -12.30 6.58
C SER A 305 0.32 -11.03 7.44
N TRP A 306 0.63 -11.13 8.73
CA TRP A 306 0.95 -9.98 9.58
C TRP A 306 2.31 -9.38 9.16
N MET A 307 2.41 -8.06 9.09
CA MET A 307 3.53 -7.34 8.49
C MET A 307 4.18 -6.34 9.47
N ALA A 308 5.51 -6.27 9.41
CA ALA A 308 6.30 -5.24 10.06
C ALA A 308 7.25 -4.58 9.05
N VAL A 309 6.70 -3.91 8.03
CA VAL A 309 7.52 -3.20 7.03
C VAL A 309 8.46 -2.18 7.69
N ALA A 310 8.00 -1.51 8.75
CA ALA A 310 8.78 -0.57 9.55
C ALA A 310 9.63 -1.22 10.67
N GLY A 311 9.54 -2.54 10.91
CA GLY A 311 9.92 -3.13 12.19
C GLY A 311 10.53 -4.54 12.15
N GLU A 312 10.72 -5.08 13.35
CA GLU A 312 10.99 -6.50 13.58
C GLU A 312 9.66 -7.20 13.84
N PRO A 313 9.49 -8.49 13.51
CA PRO A 313 8.25 -9.18 13.83
C PRO A 313 8.05 -9.31 15.35
N ALA A 314 6.80 -9.13 15.79
CA ALA A 314 6.44 -9.25 17.20
C ALA A 314 6.75 -10.66 17.74
N PRO A 315 7.12 -10.81 19.03
CA PRO A 315 7.39 -12.11 19.65
C PRO A 315 6.30 -13.18 19.43
N GLU A 316 5.03 -12.80 19.45
CA GLU A 316 3.89 -13.69 19.13
C GLU A 316 3.94 -14.21 17.68
N VAL A 317 4.36 -13.37 16.73
CA VAL A 317 4.50 -13.70 15.30
C VAL A 317 5.70 -14.63 15.07
N LYS A 318 6.73 -14.52 15.90
CA LYS A 318 7.89 -15.43 15.97
C LYS A 318 7.58 -16.73 16.71
N GLY A 319 6.38 -16.87 17.29
CA GLY A 319 5.97 -18.04 18.08
C GLY A 319 6.63 -18.13 19.45
N GLU A 320 7.21 -17.05 19.96
CA GLU A 320 7.85 -17.00 21.29
C GLU A 320 6.83 -16.97 22.42
N TRP A 321 5.59 -16.54 22.13
CA TRP A 321 4.46 -16.49 23.04
C TRP A 321 3.17 -16.99 22.37
N VAL A 322 2.38 -17.77 23.13
CA VAL A 322 1.03 -18.19 22.76
C VAL A 322 0.04 -17.61 23.78
N ALA A 323 -1.00 -16.96 23.29
CA ALA A 323 -2.11 -16.46 24.11
C ALA A 323 -3.26 -17.49 24.16
N SER A 324 -3.91 -17.63 25.30
CA SER A 324 -5.01 -18.58 25.52
C SER A 324 -5.98 -18.08 26.58
N MET A 325 -7.24 -18.54 26.56
CA MET A 325 -8.16 -18.34 27.67
C MET A 325 -8.06 -19.49 28.66
N GLN A 326 -7.84 -19.17 29.93
CA GLN A 326 -7.85 -20.14 31.03
C GLN A 326 -8.68 -19.55 32.17
N ASN A 327 -9.71 -20.25 32.65
CA ASN A 327 -10.60 -19.78 33.73
C ASN A 327 -11.19 -18.36 33.47
N ASN A 328 -11.57 -18.07 32.22
CA ASN A 328 -12.04 -16.76 31.74
C ASN A 328 -11.02 -15.61 31.88
N GLN A 329 -9.72 -15.90 31.99
CA GLN A 329 -8.62 -14.93 31.97
C GLN A 329 -7.70 -15.17 30.77
N LEU A 330 -7.13 -14.09 30.22
CA LEU A 330 -6.12 -14.16 29.16
C LEU A 330 -4.78 -14.57 29.76
N VAL A 331 -4.23 -15.69 29.31
CA VAL A 331 -2.94 -16.25 29.76
C VAL A 331 -1.98 -16.34 28.60
N TYR A 332 -0.80 -15.73 28.79
CA TYR A 332 0.35 -15.84 27.90
C TYR A 332 1.32 -16.91 28.40
N SER A 333 1.57 -17.91 27.56
CA SER A 333 2.58 -18.94 27.77
C SER A 333 3.76 -18.69 26.85
N ARG A 334 4.99 -18.73 27.39
CA ARG A 334 6.21 -18.67 26.57
C ARG A 334 6.47 -20.02 25.91
N CYS A 335 6.92 -20.03 24.66
CA CYS A 335 7.25 -21.23 23.92
C CYS A 335 8.74 -21.28 23.58
N GLU A 336 9.33 -22.48 23.66
CA GLU A 336 10.73 -22.74 23.30
C GLU A 336 10.86 -23.28 21.87
N ASN A 337 9.85 -24.04 21.41
CA ASN A 337 9.73 -24.50 20.03
C ASN A 337 9.11 -23.38 19.17
N LEU A 338 9.96 -22.51 18.62
CA LEU A 338 9.53 -21.36 17.83
C LEU A 338 8.96 -21.82 16.48
N VAL A 339 7.75 -21.34 16.17
CA VAL A 339 7.04 -21.58 14.91
C VAL A 339 6.57 -20.23 14.39
N TRP A 340 6.84 -19.91 13.13
CA TRP A 340 6.36 -18.67 12.52
C TRP A 340 4.82 -18.67 12.46
N LYS A 341 4.22 -17.54 12.84
CA LYS A 341 2.78 -17.35 12.97
C LYS A 341 2.23 -16.22 12.09
N GLY A 342 3.04 -15.59 11.24
CA GLY A 342 2.62 -14.42 10.44
C GLY A 342 1.30 -14.62 9.71
N ASP A 343 1.11 -15.80 9.13
CA ASP A 343 -0.02 -16.14 8.26
C ASP A 343 -1.27 -16.63 9.02
N THR A 344 -1.12 -16.97 10.31
CA THR A 344 -2.19 -17.56 11.13
C THR A 344 -2.56 -16.75 12.37
N ILE A 345 -1.67 -15.88 12.86
CA ILE A 345 -1.80 -15.22 14.17
C ILE A 345 -3.11 -14.42 14.34
N ARG A 346 -3.55 -13.71 13.28
CA ARG A 346 -4.82 -12.96 13.32
C ARG A 346 -6.04 -13.87 13.48
N THR A 347 -6.00 -15.06 12.89
CA THR A 347 -7.07 -16.07 12.98
C THR A 347 -7.02 -16.81 14.32
N GLU A 348 -5.82 -17.15 14.81
CA GLU A 348 -5.62 -17.79 16.12
C GLU A 348 -6.04 -16.87 17.28
N LEU A 349 -5.79 -15.56 17.17
CA LEU A 349 -6.17 -14.56 18.16
C LEU A 349 -7.56 -13.94 17.91
N ALA A 350 -8.32 -14.37 16.89
CA ALA A 350 -9.58 -13.72 16.47
C ALA A 350 -10.63 -13.56 17.59
N ASN A 351 -10.63 -14.46 18.58
CA ASN A 351 -11.54 -14.45 19.73
C ASN A 351 -10.91 -13.85 21.01
N LEU A 352 -9.70 -13.27 20.90
CA LEU A 352 -8.87 -12.76 22.00
C LEU A 352 -8.55 -11.27 21.77
N PRO A 353 -9.53 -10.34 21.93
CA PRO A 353 -9.38 -8.95 21.50
C PRO A 353 -8.24 -8.18 22.19
N GLU A 354 -7.98 -8.44 23.48
CA GLU A 354 -6.81 -7.86 24.17
C GLU A 354 -5.49 -8.44 23.63
N ALA A 355 -5.45 -9.69 23.16
CA ALA A 355 -4.25 -10.27 22.57
C ALA A 355 -3.95 -9.71 21.17
N LEU A 356 -4.99 -9.52 20.35
CA LEU A 356 -4.88 -8.77 19.09
C LEU A 356 -4.45 -7.32 19.33
N GLU A 357 -4.97 -6.68 20.38
CA GLU A 357 -4.55 -5.32 20.75
C GLU A 357 -3.07 -5.28 21.13
N ARG A 358 -2.62 -6.15 22.04
CA ARG A 358 -1.21 -6.23 22.48
C ARG A 358 -0.25 -6.56 21.34
N LEU A 359 -0.67 -7.37 20.36
CA LEU A 359 0.05 -7.60 19.11
C LEU A 359 0.15 -6.32 18.28
N GLU A 360 -0.96 -5.62 18.07
CA GLU A 360 -1.01 -4.36 17.31
C GLU A 360 -0.20 -3.24 17.98
N ILE A 361 -0.18 -3.17 19.32
CA ILE A 361 0.62 -2.20 20.08
C ILE A 361 2.12 -2.34 19.78
N PHE A 362 2.62 -3.53 19.45
CA PHE A 362 4.01 -3.70 19.01
C PHE A 362 4.28 -2.96 17.68
N GLY A 363 3.33 -3.02 16.74
CA GLY A 363 3.35 -2.25 15.49
C GLY A 363 3.17 -0.74 15.72
N VAL A 364 2.33 -0.33 16.67
CA VAL A 364 2.20 1.06 17.11
C VAL A 364 3.53 1.59 17.66
N GLY A 365 4.21 0.84 18.53
CA GLY A 365 5.52 1.22 19.08
C GLY A 365 6.58 1.41 18.00
N HIS A 366 6.69 0.49 17.05
CA HIS A 366 7.56 0.63 15.88
C HIS A 366 7.21 1.87 15.04
N SER A 367 5.92 2.10 14.78
CA SER A 367 5.45 3.25 14.01
C SER A 367 5.80 4.58 14.69
N LEU A 368 5.52 4.71 16.00
CA LEU A 368 5.86 5.87 16.81
C LEU A 368 7.38 6.14 16.84
N SER A 369 8.19 5.08 16.96
CA SER A 369 9.66 5.14 16.89
C SER A 369 10.14 5.75 15.57
N VAL A 370 9.58 5.33 14.44
CA VAL A 370 9.90 5.87 13.11
C VAL A 370 9.33 7.29 12.92
N MET A 371 8.08 7.53 13.33
CA MET A 371 7.37 8.80 13.17
C MET A 371 8.02 9.98 13.91
N VAL A 372 8.66 9.74 15.05
CA VAL A 372 9.40 10.76 15.83
C VAL A 372 10.92 10.59 15.68
N GLN A 373 11.38 9.54 14.97
CA GLN A 373 12.78 9.11 14.85
C GLN A 373 13.45 8.84 16.22
N CYS A 374 12.62 8.52 17.24
CA CYS A 374 13.07 8.15 18.58
C CYS A 374 13.47 6.67 18.63
N PRO A 375 14.42 6.30 19.47
CA PRO A 375 14.79 4.20 19.65
C PRO A 375 14.01 3.44 20.69
N VAL A 376 13.36 2.38 20.20
CA VAL A 376 13.24 1.11 20.91
C VAL A 376 14.60 0.40 20.91
N TYR A 377 14.94 -0.25 22.02
CA TYR A 377 16.00 -1.26 22.11
C TYR A 377 15.39 -2.65 22.32
N PHE A 378 15.97 -3.65 21.65
CA PHE A 378 15.53 -5.04 21.74
C PHE A 378 16.69 -5.89 22.30
N SER A 379 16.84 -5.89 23.62
CA SER A 379 17.88 -6.66 24.34
C SER A 379 17.74 -8.17 24.22
N TRP A 380 16.58 -8.64 23.73
CA TRP A 380 16.23 -10.04 23.51
C TRP A 380 16.54 -10.53 22.09
N LEU A 381 16.79 -9.64 21.12
CA LEU A 381 17.20 -10.01 19.76
C LEU A 381 18.70 -10.30 19.69
N GLN A 382 19.07 -11.42 19.08
CA GLN A 382 20.48 -11.79 18.88
C GLN A 382 21.08 -11.15 17.61
N SER A 383 20.24 -10.83 16.62
CA SER A 383 20.59 -10.19 15.36
C SER A 383 19.41 -9.35 14.87
N PHE A 384 19.63 -8.52 13.84
CA PHE A 384 18.60 -7.67 13.23
C PHE A 384 18.50 -7.95 11.73
N SER A 385 17.27 -8.07 11.24
CA SER A 385 17.00 -8.25 9.81
C SER A 385 17.19 -6.96 8.98
N ARG A 386 17.00 -5.79 9.59
CA ARG A 386 16.97 -4.48 8.91
C ARG A 386 17.93 -3.48 9.59
N PRO A 387 18.92 -2.90 8.89
CA PRO A 387 20.01 -2.13 9.50
C PRO A 387 19.61 -0.76 10.09
N TRP A 388 18.40 -0.26 9.77
CA TRP A 388 17.83 0.95 10.39
C TRP A 388 17.17 0.66 11.75
N ILE A 389 16.86 -0.59 12.07
CA ILE A 389 16.29 -0.98 13.36
C ILE A 389 17.43 -1.04 14.39
N ARG A 390 17.16 -0.46 15.57
CA ARG A 390 18.20 -0.10 16.55
C ARG A 390 18.72 -1.33 17.29
N ARG A 391 20.05 -1.51 17.20
CA ARG A 391 20.83 -2.65 17.72
C ARG A 391 20.65 -2.89 19.24
N THR A 392 21.14 -4.04 19.70
CA THR A 392 20.91 -4.76 20.97
C THR A 392 21.08 -4.01 22.31
N GLY A 393 21.40 -2.71 22.32
CA GLY A 393 21.45 -1.90 23.53
C GLY A 393 21.92 -0.47 23.28
N PRO A 394 21.86 0.42 24.29
CA PRO A 394 22.29 1.82 24.18
C PRO A 394 23.78 1.97 23.84
N GLU A 395 24.61 1.01 24.26
CA GLU A 395 26.07 1.01 24.07
C GLU A 395 26.52 0.73 22.63
N VAL A 396 25.63 0.23 21.75
CA VAL A 396 26.03 -0.23 20.41
C VAL A 396 26.02 0.93 19.40
N PRO A 397 27.15 1.26 18.73
CA PRO A 397 27.21 2.34 17.76
C PRO A 397 26.27 2.14 16.56
N ARG A 398 25.63 3.24 16.13
CA ARG A 398 24.65 3.30 15.04
C ARG A 398 25.12 4.24 13.93
N GLN A 399 25.11 3.73 12.70
CA GLN A 399 25.61 4.38 11.49
C GLN A 399 24.83 5.66 11.09
N THR A 400 23.60 5.82 11.58
CA THR A 400 22.68 6.92 11.24
C THR A 400 22.18 7.71 12.47
N SER A 401 22.89 7.66 13.60
CA SER A 401 22.42 8.28 14.85
C SER A 401 22.51 9.81 14.88
N ASN A 402 21.37 10.49 14.81
CA ASN A 402 21.27 11.93 15.04
C ASN A 402 21.12 12.24 16.54
N LYS A 403 22.20 12.10 17.32
CA LYS A 403 22.18 12.29 18.78
C LYS A 403 21.59 13.63 19.24
N ALA A 404 21.76 14.69 18.45
CA ALA A 404 21.28 16.04 18.77
C ALA A 404 19.76 16.21 18.55
N TRP A 405 19.15 15.44 17.64
CA TRP A 405 17.70 15.29 17.57
C TRP A 405 17.19 14.46 18.74
N GLU A 406 17.82 13.31 18.99
CA GLU A 406 17.38 12.34 19.99
C GLU A 406 17.39 12.91 21.41
N SER A 407 18.33 13.77 21.76
CA SER A 407 18.40 14.42 23.08
C SER A 407 17.32 15.49 23.33
N ARG A 408 16.49 15.83 22.32
CA ARG A 408 15.35 16.76 22.47
C ARG A 408 14.03 16.01 22.69
N ILE A 409 13.97 14.72 22.38
CA ILE A 409 12.74 13.92 22.47
C ILE A 409 12.39 13.71 23.95
N PRO A 410 11.14 13.97 24.39
CA PRO A 410 10.74 13.76 25.78
C PRO A 410 10.98 12.33 26.26
N LYS A 411 11.56 12.16 27.45
CA LYS A 411 11.83 10.83 28.00
C LYS A 411 10.55 9.99 28.14
N ASP A 412 9.46 10.60 28.61
CA ASP A 412 8.16 9.95 28.76
C ASP A 412 7.64 9.39 27.42
N PHE A 413 8.02 9.98 26.28
CA PHE A 413 7.72 9.46 24.95
C PHE A 413 8.60 8.24 24.62
N THR A 414 9.92 8.31 24.86
CA THR A 414 10.82 7.16 24.60
C THR A 414 10.50 5.97 25.49
N ASP A 415 10.17 6.19 26.76
CA ASP A 415 9.84 5.16 27.73
C ASP A 415 8.48 4.50 27.41
N LEU A 416 7.51 5.28 26.90
CA LEU A 416 6.24 4.75 26.37
C LEU A 416 6.48 3.87 25.13
N VAL A 417 7.22 4.38 24.15
CA VAL A 417 7.51 3.64 22.90
C VAL A 417 8.32 2.37 23.17
N GLN A 418 9.25 2.40 24.11
CA GLN A 418 9.98 1.21 24.57
C GLN A 418 9.07 0.16 25.21
N ARG A 419 8.04 0.57 25.98
CA ARG A 419 7.04 -0.36 26.54
C ARG A 419 6.08 -0.92 25.48
N CYS A 420 5.67 -0.13 24.47
CA CYS A 420 4.86 -0.65 23.37
C CYS A 420 5.55 -1.83 22.65
N CYS A 421 6.88 -1.80 22.58
CA CYS A 421 7.70 -2.86 21.99
C CYS A 421 8.31 -3.84 23.01
N SER A 422 7.70 -4.00 24.20
CA SER A 422 8.15 -5.00 25.19
C SER A 422 8.09 -6.43 24.64
N PHE A 423 9.08 -7.23 25.05
CA PHE A 423 9.16 -8.66 24.71
C PHE A 423 7.95 -9.43 25.23
N ASP A 424 7.62 -9.25 26.51
CA ASP A 424 6.43 -9.80 27.10
C ASP A 424 5.21 -8.97 26.65
N PRO A 425 4.18 -9.59 26.04
CA PRO A 425 2.98 -8.87 25.61
C PRO A 425 2.23 -8.18 26.77
N ARG A 426 2.42 -8.63 28.02
CA ARG A 426 1.76 -8.11 29.22
C ARG A 426 2.33 -6.78 29.70
N ASP A 427 3.62 -6.53 29.45
CA ASP A 427 4.30 -5.27 29.81
C ASP A 427 3.90 -4.10 28.89
N ARG A 428 3.32 -4.42 27.72
CA ARG A 428 2.82 -3.45 26.75
C ARG A 428 1.61 -2.69 27.32
N PRO A 429 1.52 -1.36 27.15
CA PRO A 429 0.31 -0.60 27.45
C PRO A 429 -0.83 -1.03 26.53
N LEU A 430 -2.06 -0.67 26.89
CA LEU A 430 -3.23 -0.72 25.99
C LEU A 430 -3.46 0.65 25.35
N HIS A 431 -4.23 0.71 24.26
CA HIS A 431 -4.51 1.94 23.49
C HIS A 431 -4.99 3.10 24.36
N GLU A 432 -5.83 2.86 25.36
CA GLU A 432 -6.31 3.90 26.28
C GLU A 432 -5.16 4.55 27.06
N GLU A 433 -4.17 3.77 27.54
CA GLU A 433 -2.99 4.31 28.23
C GLU A 433 -2.09 5.10 27.25
N ILE A 434 -1.91 4.57 26.03
CA ILE A 434 -1.07 5.20 24.97
C ILE A 434 -1.67 6.56 24.57
N VAL A 435 -2.95 6.59 24.21
CA VAL A 435 -3.65 7.82 23.78
C VAL A 435 -3.72 8.83 24.93
N ALA A 436 -4.01 8.40 26.16
CA ALA A 436 -4.02 9.29 27.32
C ALA A 436 -2.64 9.93 27.59
N LYS A 437 -1.55 9.17 27.46
CA LYS A 437 -0.17 9.68 27.61
C LYS A 437 0.27 10.58 26.48
N LEU A 438 -0.10 10.27 25.23
CA LEU A 438 0.28 11.07 24.07
C LEU A 438 -0.49 12.40 23.98
N LYS A 439 -1.68 12.48 24.58
CA LYS A 439 -2.55 13.67 24.56
C LYS A 439 -1.93 14.95 25.11
N GLN A 440 -0.85 14.87 25.89
CA GLN A 440 -0.09 16.05 26.34
C GLN A 440 0.69 16.76 25.22
N TRP A 441 0.79 16.16 24.04
CA TRP A 441 1.44 16.70 22.84
C TRP A 441 0.48 16.96 21.67
N ALA A 442 -0.84 16.92 21.92
CA ALA A 442 -1.90 17.16 20.94
C ALA A 442 -2.12 18.65 20.62
#